data_AF-A0A377ZVV9-F1
#
_entry.id   AF-A0A377ZVV9-F1
#
_cell.length_a   1.000
_cell.length_b   1.000
_cell.length_c   1.000
_cell.angle_alpha   90.00
_cell.angle_beta   90.00
_cell.angle_gamma   90.00
#
_symmetry.space_group_name_H-M   'P 1'
#
loop_
_entity.id
_entity.type
_entity.pdbx_description
1 polymer ?
#
loop_
_entity_poly.entity_id
_entity_poly.type
_entity_poly.pdbx_seq_one_letter_code
_entity_poly.pdbx_strand_id
1 'polypeptide(L)'
;MVYNPWLSSEAAFIQRFSQPYSVRLQGLDGSWRIKQHLFDQHHGALFPLVDAFRSRSGPDAEDYQWLMHQARPALSVDEARLDGYWLRIDSLQSNALALYEFTPQSPTAP
;
A
#
# COMPACT_ATOMS: atom_id res chain seq x y z
N MET A 1 27.97 6.09 -15.12
CA MET A 1 26.88 6.09 -14.12
C MET A 1 26.78 7.49 -13.55
N VAL A 2 25.69 8.20 -13.82
CA VAL A 2 25.45 9.53 -13.25
C VAL A 2 24.82 9.31 -11.88
N TYR A 3 25.59 9.53 -10.81
CA TYR A 3 25.10 9.55 -9.44
C TYR A 3 24.46 10.92 -9.20
N ASN A 4 23.13 10.98 -9.01
CA ASN A 4 22.45 12.22 -8.65
C ASN A 4 22.34 12.31 -7.12
N PRO A 5 23.21 13.09 -6.44
CA PRO A 5 23.23 13.17 -4.98
C PRO A 5 21.96 13.79 -4.37
N TRP A 6 21.14 14.50 -5.15
CA TRP A 6 19.88 15.10 -4.70
C TRP A 6 18.71 14.12 -4.71
N LEU A 7 18.70 13.14 -5.62
CA LEU A 7 17.70 12.05 -5.63
C LEU A 7 17.97 11.05 -4.48
N SER A 8 19.25 10.83 -4.16
CA SER A 8 19.66 10.00 -3.02
C SER A 8 19.28 10.61 -1.67
N SER A 9 19.22 11.94 -1.52
CA SER A 9 18.91 12.57 -0.23
C SER A 9 17.43 12.50 0.13
N GLU A 10 16.51 12.65 -0.83
CA GLU A 10 15.07 12.56 -0.58
C GLU A 10 14.62 11.10 -0.36
N ALA A 11 15.08 10.16 -1.19
CA ALA A 11 14.82 8.73 -1.00
C ALA A 11 15.41 8.21 0.33
N ALA A 12 16.62 8.65 0.71
CA ALA A 12 17.21 8.28 2.00
C ALA A 12 16.52 8.98 3.18
N PHE A 13 15.98 10.19 3.00
CA PHE A 13 15.20 10.88 4.02
C PHE A 13 13.90 10.11 4.30
N ILE A 14 13.15 9.71 3.27
CA ILE A 14 11.87 9.00 3.43
C ILE A 14 12.08 7.59 4.01
N GLN A 15 13.13 6.88 3.58
CA GLN A 15 13.51 5.60 4.20
C GLN A 15 13.92 5.74 5.68
N ARG A 16 14.44 6.90 6.09
CA ARG A 16 14.85 7.17 7.48
C ARG A 16 13.67 7.37 8.44
N PHE A 17 12.45 7.54 7.93
CA PHE A 17 11.23 7.66 8.74
C PHE A 17 10.29 6.47 8.57
N SER A 18 10.83 5.26 8.42
CA SER A 18 10.06 4.03 8.58
C SER A 18 9.83 3.76 10.07
N GLN A 19 8.57 3.77 10.51
CA GLN A 19 8.19 3.47 11.88
C GLN A 19 7.72 2.01 11.99
N PRO A 20 8.35 1.17 12.83
CA PRO A 20 7.86 -0.18 13.08
C PRO A 20 6.54 -0.13 13.83
N TYR A 21 5.66 -1.07 13.53
CA TYR A 21 4.40 -1.23 14.24
C TYR A 21 4.07 -2.72 14.44
N SER A 22 3.19 -2.97 15.40
CA SER A 22 2.64 -4.29 15.68
C SER A 22 1.13 -4.18 15.87
N VAL A 23 0.38 -4.95 15.10
CA VAL A 23 -1.08 -5.04 15.22
C VAL A 23 -1.44 -6.46 15.62
N ARG A 24 -2.19 -6.59 16.72
CA ARG A 24 -2.76 -7.86 17.16
C ARG A 24 -4.28 -7.75 17.19
N LEU A 25 -4.95 -8.56 16.37
CA LEU A 25 -6.40 -8.71 16.39
C LEU A 25 -6.74 -10.02 17.11
N GLN A 26 -7.57 -9.96 18.15
CA GLN A 26 -8.01 -11.13 18.92
C GLN A 26 -9.38 -11.60 18.45
N GLY A 27 -9.75 -12.84 18.79
CA GLY A 27 -11.05 -13.42 18.49
C GLY A 27 -11.23 -13.80 17.02
N LEU A 28 -10.13 -14.08 16.32
CA LEU A 28 -10.14 -14.60 14.96
C LEU A 28 -9.84 -16.09 14.96
N ASP A 29 -10.85 -16.89 14.63
CA ASP A 29 -10.74 -18.34 14.50
C ASP A 29 -11.15 -18.78 13.09
N GLY A 30 -10.53 -19.86 12.60
CA GLY A 30 -10.87 -20.48 11.32
C GLY A 30 -10.09 -19.92 10.15
N SER A 31 -10.57 -20.17 8.92
CA SER A 31 -9.90 -19.75 7.69
C SER A 31 -10.32 -18.34 7.29
N TRP A 32 -9.34 -17.50 7.00
CA TRP A 32 -9.54 -16.09 6.63
C TRP A 32 -8.74 -15.75 5.39
N ARG A 33 -9.35 -14.96 4.51
CA ARG A 33 -8.64 -14.19 3.49
C ARG A 33 -8.38 -12.80 4.04
N ILE A 34 -7.12 -12.40 4.04
CA ILE A 34 -6.66 -11.14 4.59
C ILE A 34 -6.08 -10.34 3.43
N LYS A 35 -6.68 -9.18 3.13
CA LYS A 35 -6.15 -8.27 2.11
C LYS A 35 -5.47 -7.09 2.78
N GLN A 36 -4.34 -6.68 2.24
CA GLN A 36 -3.67 -5.44 2.63
C GLN A 36 -3.69 -4.46 1.46
N HIS A 37 -4.19 -3.26 1.69
CA HIS A 37 -4.04 -2.11 0.80
C HIS A 37 -3.03 -1.15 1.41
N LEU A 38 -1.86 -1.03 0.79
CA LEU A 38 -0.80 -0.10 1.19
C LEU A 38 -0.84 1.17 0.33
N PHE A 39 -1.01 2.30 1.00
CA PHE A 39 -0.84 3.64 0.44
C PHE A 39 0.48 4.19 0.94
N ASP A 40 1.37 4.58 0.04
CA ASP A 40 2.65 5.20 0.32
C ASP A 40 3.01 6.20 -0.80
N GLN A 41 4.24 6.70 -0.83
CA GLN A 41 4.69 7.65 -1.85
C GLN A 41 4.68 7.10 -3.29
N HIS A 42 4.69 5.78 -3.46
CA HIS A 42 4.71 5.08 -4.74
C HIS A 42 3.36 4.48 -5.11
N HIS A 43 2.50 4.21 -4.12
CA HIS A 43 1.23 3.52 -4.29
C HIS A 43 0.10 4.37 -3.67
N GLY A 44 -0.94 4.71 -4.42
CA GLY A 44 -2.01 5.56 -3.89
C GLY A 44 -1.72 7.07 -3.90
N ALA A 45 -0.51 7.49 -4.25
CA ALA A 45 -0.12 8.90 -4.33
C ALA A 45 -0.43 9.50 -5.70
N LEU A 46 -1.46 10.36 -5.75
CA LEU A 46 -1.93 11.01 -6.98
C LEU A 46 -1.03 12.20 -7.39
N PHE A 47 -0.61 13.00 -6.42
CA PHE A 47 0.12 14.24 -6.67
C PHE A 47 1.41 14.05 -7.48
N PRO A 48 2.30 13.07 -7.16
CA PRO A 48 3.51 12.84 -7.95
C PRO A 48 3.23 12.43 -9.41
N LEU A 49 2.07 11.80 -9.67
CA LEU A 49 1.69 11.33 -11.00
C LEU A 49 1.12 12.46 -11.87
N VAL A 50 0.42 13.43 -11.26
CA VAL A 50 -0.13 14.59 -11.97
C VAL A 50 0.98 15.52 -12.46
N ASP A 51 2.09 15.64 -11.73
CA ASP A 51 3.25 16.47 -12.11
C ASP A 51 3.91 16.04 -13.45
N ALA A 52 3.66 14.80 -13.90
CA ALA A 52 4.12 14.30 -15.19
C ALA A 52 3.39 14.98 -16.37
N PHE A 53 2.17 15.48 -16.16
CA PHE A 53 1.34 16.08 -17.21
C PHE A 53 1.55 17.61 -17.26
N ARG A 54 2.63 18.03 -17.93
CA ARG A 54 2.94 19.46 -18.16
C ARG A 54 2.24 20.05 -19.39
N SER A 55 0.95 19.74 -19.52
CA SER A 55 0.07 20.29 -20.55
C SER A 55 -0.57 21.61 -20.07
N ARG A 56 -0.69 22.62 -20.94
CA ARG A 56 -1.41 23.87 -20.60
C ARG A 56 -2.91 23.64 -20.40
N SER A 57 -3.48 22.60 -20.99
CA SER A 57 -4.90 22.25 -20.86
C SER A 57 -5.18 21.28 -19.72
N GLY A 58 -4.15 20.80 -19.01
CA GLY A 58 -4.27 19.75 -18.01
C GLY A 58 -4.49 18.35 -18.61
N PRO A 59 -4.74 17.33 -17.76
CA PRO A 59 -4.99 15.96 -18.17
C PRO A 59 -6.33 15.84 -18.90
N ASP A 60 -6.36 15.07 -19.99
CA ASP A 60 -7.61 14.66 -20.62
C ASP A 60 -8.22 13.40 -19.96
N ALA A 61 -9.32 12.89 -20.52
CA ALA A 61 -10.02 11.73 -19.96
C ALA A 61 -9.16 10.45 -19.94
N GLU A 62 -8.31 10.25 -20.96
CA GLU A 62 -7.40 9.11 -21.03
C GLU A 62 -6.31 9.25 -19.98
N ASP A 63 -5.74 10.46 -19.86
CA ASP A 63 -4.76 10.77 -18.82
C ASP A 63 -5.33 10.53 -17.42
N TYR A 64 -6.58 10.94 -17.15
CA TYR A 64 -7.24 10.66 -15.87
C TYR A 64 -7.42 9.17 -15.61
N GLN A 65 -7.83 8.39 -16.62
CA GLN A 65 -7.98 6.95 -16.46
C GLN A 65 -6.64 6.27 -16.15
N TRP A 66 -5.58 6.71 -16.83
CA TRP A 66 -4.22 6.25 -16.56
C TRP A 66 -3.77 6.64 -15.15
N LEU A 67 -3.99 7.89 -14.73
CA LEU A 67 -3.69 8.39 -13.39
C LEU A 67 -4.39 7.56 -12.31
N MET A 68 -5.70 7.31 -12.46
CA MET A 68 -6.46 6.49 -11.51
C MET A 68 -5.97 5.04 -11.46
N HIS A 69 -5.44 4.51 -12.57
CA HIS A 69 -4.89 3.16 -12.58
C HIS A 69 -3.53 3.09 -11.86
N GLN A 70 -2.65 4.07 -12.11
CA GLN A 70 -1.34 4.15 -11.47
C GLN A 70 -1.43 4.49 -9.97
N ALA A 71 -2.40 5.33 -9.58
CA ALA A 71 -2.62 5.73 -8.20
C ALA A 71 -3.37 4.68 -7.36
N ARG A 72 -3.35 3.40 -7.75
CA ARG A 72 -3.93 2.33 -6.92
C ARG A 72 -2.99 2.02 -5.74
N PRO A 73 -3.53 1.62 -4.58
CA PRO A 73 -2.71 1.10 -3.50
C PRO A 73 -2.05 -0.21 -3.91
N ALA A 74 -0.90 -0.52 -3.31
CA ALA A 74 -0.31 -1.84 -3.43
C ALA A 74 -1.20 -2.85 -2.71
N LEU A 75 -1.66 -3.87 -3.44
CA LEU A 75 -2.54 -4.90 -2.93
C LEU A 75 -1.75 -6.18 -2.64
N SER A 76 -1.86 -6.68 -1.42
CA SER A 76 -1.41 -8.03 -1.04
C SER A 76 -2.60 -8.84 -0.53
N VAL A 77 -2.60 -10.14 -0.79
CA VAL A 77 -3.64 -11.07 -0.32
C VAL A 77 -2.95 -12.27 0.31
N ASP A 78 -3.37 -12.59 1.52
CA ASP A 78 -2.93 -13.76 2.27
C ASP A 78 -4.15 -14.61 2.66
N GLU A 79 -3.94 -15.92 2.77
CA GLU A 79 -4.95 -16.86 3.24
C GLU A 79 -4.39 -17.63 4.42
N ALA A 80 -4.97 -17.43 5.60
CA ALA A 80 -4.45 -17.96 6.84
C ALA A 80 -5.56 -18.65 7.63
N ARG A 81 -5.21 -19.79 8.24
CA ARG A 81 -6.02 -20.40 9.28
C ARG A 81 -5.54 -19.88 10.63
N LEU A 82 -6.40 -19.13 11.31
CA LEU A 82 -6.11 -18.45 12.56
C LEU A 82 -6.68 -19.24 13.74
N ASP A 83 -5.97 -19.15 14.87
CA ASP A 83 -6.31 -19.79 16.14
C ASP A 83 -6.26 -18.73 17.25
N GLY A 84 -7.40 -18.07 17.46
CA GLY A 84 -7.62 -17.03 18.46
C GLY A 84 -7.10 -15.64 18.12
N TYR A 85 -6.05 -15.49 17.31
CA TYR A 85 -5.52 -14.17 16.97
C TYR A 85 -4.80 -14.10 15.61
N TRP A 86 -4.72 -12.87 15.10
CA TRP A 86 -3.81 -12.48 14.02
C TRP A 86 -2.79 -11.48 14.54
N LEU A 87 -1.53 -11.62 14.13
CA LEU A 87 -0.43 -10.74 14.48
C LEU A 87 0.29 -10.29 13.22
N ARG A 88 0.46 -8.98 13.06
CA ARG A 88 1.31 -8.38 12.02
C ARG A 88 2.37 -7.54 12.69
N ILE A 89 3.62 -7.77 12.31
CA ILE A 89 4.76 -6.94 12.65
C ILE A 89 5.32 -6.45 11.32
N ASP A 90 5.39 -5.14 11.15
CA ASP A 90 5.83 -4.53 9.90
C ASP A 90 6.31 -3.09 10.16
N SER A 91 6.53 -2.32 9.10
CA SER A 91 6.92 -0.91 9.18
C SER A 91 6.17 -0.06 8.15
N LEU A 92 5.87 1.19 8.51
CA LEU A 92 5.25 2.17 7.61
C LEU A 92 6.19 3.34 7.41
N GLN A 93 6.32 3.80 6.17
CA GLN A 93 6.93 5.08 5.86
C GLN A 93 6.08 6.23 6.41
N SER A 94 6.68 7.41 6.55
CA SER A 94 5.94 8.62 6.95
C SER A 94 4.76 8.88 6.01
N ASN A 95 3.59 9.17 6.57
CA ASN A 95 2.32 9.36 5.87
C ASN A 95 1.81 8.15 5.06
N ALA A 96 2.41 6.97 5.23
CA ALA A 96 1.86 5.74 4.68
C ALA A 96 0.67 5.24 5.50
N LEU A 97 -0.26 4.58 4.83
CA LEU A 97 -1.46 3.97 5.44
C LEU A 97 -1.56 2.52 4.96
N ALA A 98 -1.71 1.59 5.90
CA ALA A 98 -2.08 0.22 5.59
C ALA A 98 -3.51 -0.07 6.07
N LEU A 99 -4.36 -0.52 5.15
CA LEU A 99 -5.71 -1.02 5.45
C LEU A 99 -5.69 -2.54 5.34
N TYR A 100 -6.18 -3.22 6.39
CA TYR A 100 -6.35 -4.66 6.42
C TYR A 100 -7.83 -5.03 6.36
N GLU A 101 -8.21 -5.85 5.38
CA GLU A 101 -9.56 -6.39 5.23
C GLU A 101 -9.57 -7.88 5.54
N PHE A 102 -10.50 -8.32 6.37
CA PHE A 102 -10.64 -9.72 6.78
C PHE A 102 -11.96 -10.27 6.23
N THR A 103 -11.88 -11.32 5.42
CA THR A 103 -13.06 -12.05 4.93
C THR A 103 -13.00 -13.49 5.41
N PRO A 104 -13.98 -13.98 6.17
CA PRO A 104 -14.01 -15.38 6.58
C PRO A 104 -14.20 -16.25 5.34
N GLN A 105 -13.43 -17.33 5.25
CA GLN A 105 -13.57 -18.30 4.17
C GLN A 105 -14.52 -19.40 4.63
N SER A 106 -15.63 -19.56 3.92
CA SER A 106 -16.44 -20.77 4.05
C SER A 106 -15.58 -21.97 3.64
N PRO A 107 -15.73 -23.15 4.28
CA PRO A 107 -15.11 -24.36 3.78
C PRO A 107 -15.59 -24.55 2.34
N THR A 108 -14.66 -24.49 1.38
CA THR A 108 -14.94 -24.80 -0.01
C THR A 108 -15.50 -26.21 -0.04
N ALA A 109 -16.76 -26.37 -0.43
CA ALA A 109 -17.34 -27.69 -0.62
C ALA A 109 -16.48 -28.47 -1.65
N PRO A 110 -16.25 -29.77 -1.41
CA PRO A 110 -15.40 -30.60 -2.26
C PRO A 110 -15.94 -30.74 -3.69
#